data_AF-A0A8H8NFE7-F1
#
_entry.id   AF-A0A8H8NFE7-F1
#
_cell.length_a   1.000
_cell.length_b   1.000
_cell.length_c   1.000
_cell.angle_alpha   90.00
_cell.angle_beta   90.00
_cell.angle_gamma   90.00
#
_symmetry.space_group_name_H-M   'P 1'
#
loop_
_entity.id
_entity.type
_entity.pdbx_description
1 polymer ?
#
loop_
_entity_poly.entity_id
_entity_poly.type
_entity_poly.pdbx_seq_one_letter_code
_entity_poly.pdbx_strand_id
1 'polypeptide(L)'
;MKALSLTFLELRCAYLSEEGVSTAYSMMPMAWSTITNLSLDEFHVTEKELHWFTELPVLEELTVELSVSQPPTPDSTESISQRNTSFKTLRSSHDVDIKGDIHQIARWLLSLWPTIEKVDWERNSEDTDASNCDIIANGLNSAISIFRQLRDTKSKLATYSYGAQALKLFHPEL
;
A
#
# COMPACT_ATOMS: atom_id res chain seq x y z
N MET A 1 21.75 -28.42 -1.38
CA MET A 1 20.37 -28.29 -1.91
C MET A 1 20.03 -26.81 -1.93
N LYS A 2 19.78 -26.21 -3.10
CA LYS A 2 19.22 -24.86 -3.19
C LYS A 2 17.72 -24.99 -2.94
N ALA A 3 17.21 -24.42 -1.85
CA ALA A 3 15.77 -24.25 -1.69
C ALA A 3 15.30 -23.33 -2.82
N LEU A 4 14.33 -23.78 -3.61
CA LEU A 4 13.65 -22.93 -4.57
C LEU A 4 12.86 -21.89 -3.77
N SER A 5 13.37 -20.66 -3.72
CA SER A 5 12.66 -19.54 -3.11
C SER A 5 11.59 -19.09 -4.09
N LEU A 6 10.32 -19.31 -3.76
CA LEU A 6 9.20 -18.80 -4.54
C LEU A 6 9.09 -17.28 -4.26
N THR A 7 9.38 -16.47 -5.26
CA THR A 7 9.31 -14.99 -5.17
C THR A 7 8.04 -14.43 -5.82
N PHE A 8 7.41 -15.20 -6.69
CA PHE A 8 6.17 -14.84 -7.38
C PHE A 8 5.11 -15.89 -7.11
N LEU A 9 3.91 -15.45 -6.74
CA LEU A 9 2.75 -16.31 -6.57
C LEU A 9 1.54 -15.66 -7.26
N GLU A 10 0.92 -16.44 -8.13
CA GLU A 10 -0.32 -16.09 -8.82
C GLU A 10 -1.36 -17.12 -8.42
N LEU A 11 -2.45 -16.67 -7.78
CA LEU A 11 -3.57 -17.52 -7.40
C LEU A 11 -4.81 -17.06 -8.17
N ARG A 12 -5.28 -17.93 -9.06
CA ARG A 12 -6.51 -17.74 -9.85
C ARG A 12 -7.71 -18.48 -9.26
N CYS A 13 -7.76 -18.62 -7.94
CA CYS A 13 -8.74 -19.49 -7.29
C CYS A 13 -9.84 -18.68 -6.62
N ALA A 14 -11.07 -18.85 -7.10
CA ALA A 14 -12.26 -18.22 -6.57
C ALA A 14 -12.71 -18.83 -5.22
N TYR A 15 -13.18 -17.95 -4.32
CA TYR A 15 -13.91 -18.22 -3.08
C TYR A 15 -13.22 -19.08 -2.02
N LEU A 16 -12.46 -18.41 -1.15
CA LEU A 16 -12.32 -18.85 0.24
C LEU A 16 -13.49 -18.24 1.05
N SER A 17 -14.15 -19.03 1.90
CA SER A 17 -15.14 -18.50 2.84
C SER A 17 -14.46 -17.56 3.86
N GLU A 18 -15.14 -16.55 4.42
CA GLU A 18 -14.54 -15.57 5.37
C GLU A 18 -13.70 -16.22 6.48
N GLU A 19 -14.08 -17.39 7.00
CA GLU A 19 -13.29 -18.15 7.98
C GLU A 19 -12.02 -18.79 7.40
N GLY A 20 -12.10 -19.33 6.17
CA GLY A 20 -10.96 -19.89 5.44
C GLY A 20 -9.96 -18.80 5.02
N VAL A 21 -10.48 -17.61 4.73
CA VAL A 21 -9.74 -16.40 4.41
C VAL A 21 -8.91 -15.96 5.62
N SER A 22 -9.53 -15.71 6.77
CA SER A 22 -8.83 -15.29 8.01
C SER A 22 -7.76 -16.31 8.45
N THR A 23 -8.07 -17.61 8.36
CA THR A 23 -7.10 -18.67 8.70
C THR A 23 -5.93 -18.70 7.73
N ALA A 24 -6.18 -18.60 6.42
CA ALA A 24 -5.13 -18.53 5.41
C ALA A 24 -4.24 -17.29 5.62
N TYR A 25 -4.83 -16.12 5.88
CA TYR A 25 -4.11 -14.88 6.16
C TYR A 25 -3.26 -14.94 7.42
N SER A 26 -3.71 -15.62 8.48
CA SER A 26 -2.90 -15.81 9.69
C SER A 26 -1.63 -16.64 9.46
N MET A 27 -1.61 -17.49 8.42
CA MET A 27 -0.46 -18.31 8.05
C MET A 27 0.41 -17.68 6.96
N MET A 28 -0.10 -16.66 6.26
CA MET A 28 0.58 -15.99 5.14
C MET A 28 1.96 -15.41 5.50
N PRO A 29 2.17 -14.70 6.63
CA PRO A 29 3.49 -14.15 6.95
C PRO A 29 4.60 -15.19 7.05
N MET A 30 4.29 -16.43 7.47
CA MET A 30 5.27 -17.52 7.51
C MET A 30 5.43 -18.20 6.15
N ALA A 31 4.31 -18.58 5.53
CA ALA A 31 4.33 -19.34 4.28
C ALA A 31 4.85 -18.49 3.10
N TRP A 32 4.57 -17.19 3.10
CA TRP A 32 4.78 -16.26 1.99
C TRP A 32 5.85 -15.21 2.31
N SER A 33 6.68 -15.48 3.32
CA SER A 33 7.78 -14.60 3.76
C SER A 33 8.80 -14.25 2.67
N THR A 34 8.87 -15.02 1.58
CA THR A 34 9.77 -14.81 0.44
C THR A 34 9.09 -14.21 -0.79
N ILE A 35 7.77 -14.01 -0.74
CA ILE A 35 6.99 -13.54 -1.89
C ILE A 35 7.19 -12.03 -2.02
N THR A 36 7.72 -11.62 -3.17
CA THR A 36 7.88 -10.21 -3.54
C THR A 36 6.71 -9.74 -4.37
N ASN A 37 6.14 -10.62 -5.20
CA ASN A 37 5.07 -10.28 -6.13
C ASN A 37 3.90 -11.25 -5.92
N LEU A 38 2.73 -10.72 -5.58
CA LEU A 38 1.52 -11.50 -5.34
C LEU A 38 0.40 -11.00 -6.26
N SER A 39 -0.17 -11.90 -7.05
CA SER A 39 -1.34 -11.62 -7.89
C SER A 39 -2.51 -12.53 -7.48
N LEU A 40 -3.64 -11.90 -7.20
CA LEU A 40 -4.90 -12.49 -6.78
C LEU A 40 -6.03 -11.88 -7.63
N ASP A 41 -5.97 -12.09 -8.95
CA ASP A 41 -6.74 -11.31 -9.92
C ASP A 41 -8.27 -11.47 -9.81
N GLU A 42 -8.74 -12.58 -9.24
CA GLU A 42 -10.16 -12.88 -8.99
C GLU A 42 -10.54 -12.75 -7.50
N PHE A 43 -9.65 -12.22 -6.67
CA PHE A 43 -9.88 -12.07 -5.24
C PHE A 43 -10.25 -10.63 -4.92
N HIS A 44 -11.53 -10.45 -4.58
CA HIS A 44 -12.04 -9.18 -4.10
C HIS A 44 -11.48 -8.88 -2.71
N VAL A 45 -10.64 -7.85 -2.61
CA VAL A 45 -10.03 -7.40 -1.36
C VAL A 45 -10.70 -6.11 -0.92
N THR A 46 -11.31 -6.16 0.26
CA THR A 46 -11.85 -4.98 0.92
C THR A 46 -10.76 -4.21 1.66
N GLU A 47 -11.06 -2.97 2.03
CA GLU A 47 -10.14 -2.10 2.77
C GLU A 47 -9.58 -2.75 4.06
N LYS A 48 -10.40 -3.52 4.78
CA LYS A 48 -9.98 -4.22 6.00
C LYS A 48 -8.96 -5.33 5.73
N GLU A 49 -9.08 -5.98 4.59
CA GLU A 49 -8.28 -7.15 4.22
C GLU A 49 -6.93 -6.73 3.64
N LEU A 50 -6.81 -5.52 3.10
CA LEU A 50 -5.53 -4.94 2.67
C LEU A 50 -4.48 -4.91 3.79
N HIS A 51 -4.93 -4.80 5.04
CA HIS A 51 -4.05 -4.81 6.21
C HIS A 51 -3.26 -6.12 6.34
N TRP A 52 -3.81 -7.26 5.93
CA TRP A 52 -3.13 -8.56 6.04
C TRP A 52 -1.86 -8.63 5.20
N PHE A 53 -1.83 -7.93 4.06
CA PHE A 53 -0.65 -7.88 3.19
C PHE A 53 0.46 -6.97 3.75
N THR A 54 0.17 -6.12 4.74
CA THR A 54 1.20 -5.31 5.43
C THR A 54 2.14 -6.16 6.30
N GLU A 55 1.75 -7.38 6.62
CA GLU A 55 2.54 -8.32 7.40
C GLU A 55 3.58 -9.10 6.56
N LEU A 56 3.48 -9.03 5.23
CA LEU A 56 4.41 -9.69 4.31
C LEU A 56 5.70 -8.86 4.19
N PRO A 57 6.85 -9.31 4.71
CA PRO A 57 8.01 -8.45 4.96
C PRO A 57 8.73 -7.97 3.69
N VAL A 58 8.66 -8.76 2.60
CA VAL A 58 9.38 -8.49 1.35
C VAL A 58 8.46 -8.27 0.16
N LEU A 59 7.14 -8.16 0.38
CA LEU A 59 6.20 -7.92 -0.69
C LEU A 59 6.44 -6.52 -1.28
N GLU A 60 6.76 -6.47 -2.57
CA GLU A 60 6.98 -5.27 -3.36
C GLU A 60 5.76 -4.92 -4.22
N GLU A 61 5.05 -5.93 -4.75
CA GLU A 61 3.93 -5.77 -5.68
C GLU A 61 2.73 -6.64 -5.28
N LEU A 62 1.54 -6.04 -5.25
CA LEU A 62 0.27 -6.72 -5.01
C LEU A 62 -0.74 -6.40 -6.12
N THR A 63 -1.28 -7.42 -6.79
CA THR A 63 -2.41 -7.31 -7.72
C THR A 63 -3.63 -7.98 -7.11
N VAL A 64 -4.74 -7.26 -6.97
CA VAL A 64 -6.01 -7.74 -6.38
C VAL A 64 -7.19 -7.09 -7.08
N GLU A 65 -8.41 -7.63 -6.94
CA GLU A 65 -9.59 -6.86 -7.28
C GLU A 65 -9.90 -5.91 -6.11
N LEU A 66 -9.70 -4.60 -6.30
CA LEU A 66 -9.81 -3.62 -5.23
C LEU A 66 -11.15 -2.86 -5.29
N SER A 67 -11.84 -2.78 -4.15
CA SER A 67 -12.96 -1.85 -3.97
C SER A 67 -12.75 -1.02 -2.71
N VAL A 68 -12.64 0.30 -2.90
CA VAL A 68 -12.39 1.28 -1.82
C VAL A 68 -13.48 2.33 -1.88
N SER A 69 -14.49 2.17 -1.02
CA SER A 69 -15.63 3.07 -0.99
C SER A 69 -15.39 4.22 -0.02
N GLN A 70 -14.82 3.95 1.15
CA GLN A 70 -14.62 4.94 2.20
C GLN A 70 -13.57 4.42 3.19
N PRO A 71 -12.29 4.84 3.04
CA PRO A 71 -11.23 4.31 3.86
C PRO A 71 -11.52 4.55 5.35
N PRO A 72 -11.22 3.59 6.23
CA PRO A 72 -11.39 3.79 7.67
C PRO A 72 -10.56 5.00 8.10
N THR A 73 -11.11 5.81 9.02
CA THR A 73 -10.41 6.96 9.57
C THR A 73 -9.09 6.48 10.18
N PRO A 74 -7.94 7.12 9.87
CA PRO A 74 -6.62 6.61 10.27
C PRO A 74 -6.46 6.46 11.80
N ASP A 75 -7.31 7.13 12.60
CA ASP A 75 -7.34 7.03 14.06
C ASP A 75 -7.91 5.70 14.61
N SER A 76 -8.57 4.88 13.79
CA SER A 76 -9.16 3.60 14.23
C SER A 76 -8.26 2.38 14.02
N THR A 77 -7.03 2.58 13.53
CA THR A 77 -6.11 1.47 13.33
C THR A 77 -5.44 1.08 14.64
N GLU A 78 -5.91 -0.03 15.21
CA GLU A 78 -5.14 -0.87 16.15
C GLU A 78 -3.68 -0.87 15.71
N SER A 79 -2.75 -0.59 16.63
CA SER A 79 -1.31 -0.43 16.36
C SER A 79 -0.79 -1.46 15.36
N ILE A 80 -0.85 -1.12 14.06
CA ILE A 80 -0.43 -2.00 12.99
C ILE A 80 1.07 -2.05 13.13
N SER A 81 1.59 -3.19 13.56
CA SER A 81 3.02 -3.44 13.52
C SER A 81 3.41 -3.53 12.05
N GLN A 82 3.64 -2.37 11.42
CA GLN A 82 4.11 -2.28 10.04
C GLN A 82 5.41 -3.07 9.92
N ARG A 83 5.35 -4.23 9.27
CA ARG A 83 6.52 -5.07 9.00
C ARG A 83 7.01 -4.92 7.56
N ASN A 84 6.15 -4.50 6.64
CA ASN A 84 6.54 -4.30 5.26
C ASN A 84 7.09 -2.88 5.03
N THR A 85 8.39 -2.82 4.73
CA THR A 85 9.10 -1.60 4.33
C THR A 85 9.54 -1.61 2.86
N SER A 86 9.15 -2.63 2.10
CA SER A 86 9.62 -2.88 0.73
C SER A 86 8.53 -2.67 -0.33
N PHE A 87 7.27 -2.51 0.10
CA PHE A 87 6.12 -2.36 -0.78
C PHE A 87 6.21 -1.12 -1.67
N LYS A 88 5.98 -1.32 -2.98
CA LYS A 88 6.08 -0.27 -4.00
C LYS A 88 4.82 -0.12 -4.83
N THR A 89 4.19 -1.23 -5.22
CA THR A 89 3.13 -1.20 -6.24
C THR A 89 1.87 -1.92 -5.78
N LEU A 90 0.75 -1.21 -5.80
CA LEU A 90 -0.59 -1.80 -5.70
C LEU A 90 -1.25 -1.76 -7.07
N ARG A 91 -1.73 -2.90 -7.58
CA ARG A 91 -2.43 -3.01 -8.85
C ARG A 91 -3.85 -3.53 -8.63
N SER A 92 -4.83 -2.91 -9.29
CA SER A 92 -6.18 -3.49 -9.40
C SER A 92 -6.29 -4.34 -10.65
N SER A 93 -6.83 -5.56 -10.54
CA SER A 93 -7.10 -6.45 -11.68
C SER A 93 -8.35 -6.08 -12.48
N HIS A 94 -9.24 -5.25 -11.90
CA HIS A 94 -10.49 -4.79 -12.53
C HIS A 94 -10.71 -3.29 -12.28
N ASP A 95 -11.73 -2.74 -12.96
CA ASP A 95 -12.18 -1.36 -12.77
C ASP A 95 -12.52 -1.09 -11.31
N VAL A 96 -11.84 -0.09 -10.73
CA VAL A 96 -11.99 0.22 -9.31
C VAL A 96 -13.18 1.17 -9.11
N ASP A 97 -14.11 0.75 -8.28
CA ASP A 97 -15.19 1.58 -7.78
C ASP A 97 -14.70 2.44 -6.59
N ILE A 98 -13.95 3.51 -6.88
CA ILE A 98 -13.56 4.49 -5.86
C ILE A 98 -14.71 5.48 -5.62
N LYS A 99 -15.39 5.33 -4.49
CA LYS A 99 -16.50 6.19 -4.06
C LYS A 99 -16.12 7.19 -2.96
N GLY A 100 -14.84 7.53 -2.85
CA GLY A 100 -14.30 8.38 -1.77
C GLY A 100 -13.37 9.51 -2.23
N ASP A 101 -12.90 10.30 -1.27
CA ASP A 101 -11.89 11.35 -1.51
C ASP A 101 -10.51 10.72 -1.76
N ILE A 102 -9.97 10.95 -2.96
CA ILE A 102 -8.65 10.50 -3.41
C ILE A 102 -7.55 10.86 -2.39
N HIS A 103 -7.62 12.02 -1.74
CA HIS A 103 -6.61 12.44 -0.76
C HIS A 103 -6.68 11.61 0.52
N GLN A 104 -7.87 11.23 0.96
CA GLN A 104 -8.05 10.38 2.13
C GLN A 104 -7.55 8.96 1.85
N ILE A 105 -7.88 8.43 0.66
CA ILE A 105 -7.41 7.12 0.21
C ILE A 105 -5.88 7.11 0.11
N ALA A 106 -5.27 8.13 -0.52
CA ALA A 106 -3.81 8.23 -0.61
C ALA A 106 -3.13 8.27 0.77
N ARG A 107 -3.70 9.02 1.72
CA ARG A 107 -3.19 9.06 3.10
C ARG A 107 -3.31 7.72 3.81
N TRP A 108 -4.45 7.06 3.66
CA TRP A 108 -4.68 5.75 4.23
C TRP A 108 -3.73 4.70 3.65
N LEU A 109 -3.54 4.65 2.32
CA LEU A 109 -2.54 3.77 1.69
C LEU A 109 -1.12 4.05 2.18
N LEU A 110 -0.73 5.31 2.33
CA LEU A 110 0.58 5.68 2.89
C LEU A 110 0.72 5.32 4.37
N SER A 111 -0.40 5.19 5.09
CA SER A 111 -0.41 4.71 6.48
C SER A 111 -0.25 3.19 6.56
N LEU A 112 -0.62 2.44 5.51
CA LEU A 112 -0.37 1.00 5.39
C LEU A 112 1.04 0.72 4.87
N TRP A 113 1.42 1.39 3.79
CA TRP A 113 2.69 1.20 3.07
C TRP A 113 3.40 2.53 2.87
N PRO A 114 4.31 2.94 3.78
CA PRO A 114 4.96 4.23 3.73
C PRO A 114 5.90 4.40 2.52
N THR A 115 6.24 3.30 1.86
CA THR A 115 7.12 3.20 0.71
C THR A 115 6.38 3.05 -0.62
N ILE A 116 5.04 2.97 -0.62
CA ILE A 116 4.26 2.84 -1.86
C ILE A 116 4.59 3.94 -2.86
N GLU A 117 4.91 3.55 -4.08
CA GLU A 117 5.36 4.42 -5.17
C GLU A 117 4.25 4.60 -6.21
N LYS A 118 3.48 3.54 -6.48
CA LYS A 118 2.52 3.51 -7.56
C LYS A 118 1.27 2.72 -7.20
N VAL A 119 0.13 3.23 -7.64
CA VAL A 119 -1.13 2.51 -7.78
C VAL A 119 -1.45 2.40 -9.27
N ASP A 120 -1.69 1.18 -9.74
CA ASP A 120 -1.87 0.85 -11.16
C ASP A 120 -3.14 0.03 -11.38
N TRP A 121 -3.64 0.02 -12.62
CA TRP A 121 -4.94 -0.55 -12.95
C TRP A 121 -4.74 -1.39 -14.21
N GLU A 122 -5.11 -2.66 -14.16
CA GLU A 122 -5.04 -3.50 -15.34
C GLU A 122 -6.14 -3.08 -16.32
N ARG A 123 -5.73 -2.59 -17.49
CA ARG A 123 -6.64 -2.09 -18.50
C ARG A 123 -7.31 -3.27 -19.19
N ASN A 124 -8.58 -3.53 -18.88
CA ASN A 124 -9.41 -4.38 -19.71
C ASN A 124 -9.61 -3.70 -21.07
N SER A 125 -9.12 -4.34 -22.14
CA SER A 125 -9.05 -3.76 -23.48
C SER A 125 -10.41 -3.52 -24.15
N GLU A 126 -11.50 -3.90 -23.50
CA GLU A 126 -12.87 -3.83 -24.04
C GLU A 126 -13.71 -2.68 -23.46
N ASP A 127 -13.25 -2.01 -22.39
CA ASP A 127 -14.08 -1.03 -21.69
C ASP A 127 -13.84 0.43 -22.09
N THR A 128 -14.95 1.10 -22.39
CA THR A 128 -15.01 2.52 -22.78
C THR A 128 -14.75 3.45 -21.58
N ASP A 129 -14.83 2.90 -20.37
CA ASP A 129 -14.60 3.57 -19.08
C ASP A 129 -13.12 3.59 -18.64
N ALA A 130 -12.20 3.03 -19.44
CA ALA A 130 -10.76 3.04 -19.18
C ALA A 130 -10.19 4.45 -18.92
N SER A 131 -10.82 5.49 -19.46
CA SER A 131 -10.43 6.89 -19.20
C SER A 131 -10.67 7.31 -17.75
N ASN A 132 -11.73 6.83 -17.08
CA ASN A 132 -11.99 7.18 -15.68
C ASN A 132 -11.01 6.48 -14.75
N CYS A 133 -10.70 5.20 -15.02
CA CYS A 133 -9.70 4.44 -14.31
C CYS A 133 -8.32 5.13 -14.38
N ASP A 134 -7.91 5.57 -15.57
CA ASP A 134 -6.66 6.32 -15.75
C ASP A 134 -6.66 7.65 -14.97
N ILE A 135 -7.77 8.38 -14.95
CA ILE A 135 -7.88 9.66 -14.20
C ILE A 135 -7.74 9.41 -12.70
N ILE A 136 -8.43 8.40 -12.16
CA ILE A 136 -8.37 8.09 -10.73
C ILE A 136 -6.99 7.57 -10.35
N ALA A 137 -6.40 6.67 -11.14
CA ALA A 137 -5.02 6.20 -10.98
C ALA A 137 -4.03 7.36 -10.91
N ASN A 138 -4.10 8.27 -11.88
CA ASN A 138 -3.22 9.42 -11.97
C ASN A 138 -3.44 10.39 -10.79
N GLY A 139 -4.69 10.61 -10.39
CA GLY A 139 -5.04 11.44 -9.23
C GLY A 139 -4.46 10.86 -7.94
N LEU A 140 -4.61 9.57 -7.72
CA LEU A 140 -4.12 8.88 -6.54
C LEU A 140 -2.58 8.86 -6.49
N ASN A 141 -1.92 8.54 -7.61
CA ASN A 141 -0.47 8.59 -7.74
C ASN A 141 0.08 10.00 -7.48
N SER A 142 -0.60 11.03 -7.98
CA SER A 142 -0.24 12.42 -7.73
C SER A 142 -0.37 12.78 -6.24
N ALA A 143 -1.46 12.39 -5.59
CA ALA A 143 -1.67 12.63 -4.16
C ALA A 143 -0.61 11.91 -3.30
N ILE A 144 -0.30 10.64 -3.60
CA ILE A 144 0.76 9.87 -2.94
C ILE A 144 2.11 10.59 -3.08
N SER A 145 2.47 11.01 -4.30
CA SER A 145 3.71 11.75 -4.57
C SER A 145 3.80 13.04 -3.75
N ILE A 146 2.73 13.84 -3.73
CA ILE A 146 2.67 15.09 -2.95
C ILE A 146 2.85 14.81 -1.45
N PHE A 147 2.14 13.83 -0.89
CA PHE A 147 2.26 13.51 0.53
C PHE A 147 3.65 13.00 0.91
N ARG A 148 4.31 12.23 0.04
CA ARG A 148 5.71 11.83 0.25
C ARG A 148 6.65 13.03 0.24
N GLN A 149 6.54 13.92 -0.74
CA GLN A 149 7.35 15.14 -0.80
C GLN A 149 7.14 16.03 0.43
N LEU A 150 5.89 16.18 0.89
CA LEU A 150 5.57 16.91 2.12
C LEU A 150 6.21 16.26 3.35
N ARG A 151 6.16 14.93 3.47
CA ARG A 151 6.80 14.18 4.56
C ARG A 151 8.32 14.40 4.56
N ASP A 152 8.95 14.29 3.40
CA ASP A 152 10.40 14.44 3.25
C ASP A 152 10.85 15.88 3.55
N THR A 153 10.07 16.86 3.09
CA THR A 153 10.32 18.28 3.36
C THR A 153 10.17 18.60 4.85
N LYS A 154 9.13 18.06 5.49
CA LYS A 154 8.93 18.17 6.95
C LYS A 154 10.09 17.54 7.73
N SER A 155 10.58 16.38 7.30
CA SER A 155 11.74 15.71 7.91
C SER A 155 12.99 16.58 7.79
N LYS A 156 13.29 17.10 6.59
CA LYS A 156 14.42 18.02 6.36
C LYS A 156 14.34 19.28 7.21
N LEU A 157 13.17 19.92 7.26
CA LEU A 157 12.93 21.11 8.10
C LEU A 157 13.16 20.83 9.58
N ALA A 158 12.73 19.66 10.08
CA ALA A 158 13.00 19.26 11.44
C ALA A 158 14.51 19.11 11.69
N THR A 159 15.26 18.48 10.79
CA THR A 159 16.73 18.37 10.89
C THR A 159 17.41 19.73 10.93
N TYR A 160 16.99 20.69 10.09
CA TYR A 160 17.53 22.05 10.11
C TYR A 160 17.18 22.80 11.41
N SER A 161 15.95 22.65 11.91
CA SER A 161 15.51 23.26 13.17
C SER A 161 16.31 22.72 14.36
N TYR A 162 16.49 21.39 14.44
CA TYR A 162 17.34 20.77 15.46
C TYR A 162 18.82 21.16 15.32
N GLY A 163 19.34 21.23 14.10
CA GLY A 163 20.72 21.69 13.86
C GLY A 163 20.94 23.15 14.29
N ALA A 164 19.97 24.03 14.02
CA ALA A 164 20.00 25.42 14.45
C ALA A 164 19.87 25.56 15.98
N GLN A 165 19.05 24.73 16.63
CA GLN A 165 18.93 24.69 18.08
C GLN A 165 20.20 24.13 18.74
N ALA A 166 20.81 23.09 18.16
CA ALA A 166 22.08 22.54 18.64
C ALA A 166 23.23 23.55 18.51
N LEU A 167 23.32 24.28 17.39
CA LEU A 167 24.31 25.35 17.21
C LEU A 167 24.17 26.46 18.25
N LYS A 168 22.94 26.88 18.60
CA LYS A 168 22.69 27.84 19.69
C LYS A 168 23.07 27.32 21.08
N LEU A 169 22.98 26.00 21.29
CA LEU A 169 23.38 25.36 22.55
C LEU A 169 24.92 25.30 22.72
N PHE A 170 25.66 25.11 21.62
CA PHE A 170 27.13 25.02 21.66
C PHE A 170 27.85 26.35 21.41
N HIS A 171 27.18 27.32 20.79
CA HIS A 171 27.67 28.67 20.53
C HIS A 171 26.57 29.70 20.84
N PRO A 172 26.37 30.06 22.12
CA PRO A 172 25.27 30.93 22.55
C PRO A 172 25.41 32.39 22.10
N GLU A 173 26.53 32.77 21.48
CA GLU A 173 26.83 34.13 21.02
C GLU A 173 26.62 34.34 19.50
N LEU A 174 26.03 33.35 18.80
CA LEU A 174 25.52 33.45 17.43
C LEU A 174 23.98 33.60 17.43
#